data_AF-A0A0P7XSX9-F1
#
_entry.id   AF-A0A0P7XSX9-F1
#
_cell.length_a   1.000
_cell.length_b   1.000
_cell.length_c   1.000
_cell.angle_alpha   90.00
_cell.angle_beta   90.00
_cell.angle_gamma   90.00
#
_symmetry.space_group_name_H-M   'P 1'
#
loop_
_entity.id
_entity.type
_entity.pdbx_description
1 polymer ?
#
loop_
_entity_poly.entity_id
_entity_poly.type
_entity_poly.pdbx_seq_one_letter_code
_entity_poly.pdbx_strand_id
1 'polypeptide(L)' 'LAVFDGGPDSNQARLIARLDNLGKGASGAAIQNLNIMCGLPETTGLRL' A
#
# COMPACT_ATOMS: atom_id res chain seq x y z
N LEU A 1 3.11 4.85 -6.64
CA LEU A 1 3.25 4.46 -8.06
C LEU A 1 3.73 3.01 -8.11
N ALA A 2 3.01 2.15 -8.85
CA ALA A 2 3.42 0.79 -9.14
C ALA A 2 3.69 0.68 -10.65
N VAL A 3 4.86 0.16 -11.02
CA VAL A 3 5.22 -0.11 -12.42
C VAL A 3 5.32 -1.63 -12.60
N PHE A 4 4.71 -2.12 -13.68
CA PHE A 4 4.73 -3.52 -14.08
C PHE A 4 5.49 -3.64 -15.39
N ASP A 5 6.47 -4.53 -15.44
CA ASP A 5 7.23 -4.85 -16.65
C ASP A 5 7.36 -6.37 -16.83
N GLY A 6 7.26 -6.81 -18.09
CA GLY A 6 7.35 -8.22 -18.48
C GLY A 6 8.77 -8.56 -18.93
N GLY A 7 9.35 -9.62 -18.35
CA GLY A 7 10.67 -10.10 -18.77
C GLY A 7 10.69 -10.61 -20.22
N PRO A 8 11.86 -10.67 -20.86
CA PRO A 8 12.00 -10.96 -22.29
C PRO A 8 11.35 -12.28 -22.75
N ASP A 9 11.30 -13.29 -21.88
CA ASP A 9 10.69 -14.60 -22.18
C ASP A 9 9.29 -14.77 -21.54
N SER A 10 8.68 -13.68 -21.05
CA SER A 10 7.38 -13.66 -20.33
C SER A 10 7.30 -14.55 -19.08
N ASN A 11 8.40 -15.21 -18.68
CA ASN A 11 8.44 -16.13 -17.55
C ASN A 11 8.74 -15.45 -16.20
N GLN A 12 9.00 -14.13 -16.23
CA GLN A 12 9.18 -13.31 -15.03
C GLN A 12 8.43 -11.99 -15.19
N ALA A 13 7.77 -11.56 -14.12
CA ALA A 13 7.16 -10.24 -14.01
C ALA A 13 7.89 -9.43 -12.94
N ARG A 14 8.18 -8.16 -13.23
CA ARG A 14 8.81 -7.24 -12.26
C ARG A 14 7.78 -6.22 -11.80
N LEU A 15 7.52 -6.22 -10.49
CA LEU A 15 6.69 -5.23 -9.81
C LEU A 15 7.57 -4.33 -8.94
N ILE A 16 7.48 -3.02 -9.16
CA ILE A 16 8.18 -2.02 -8.36
C ILE A 16 7.15 -1.09 -7.75
N ALA A 17 7.15 -0.99 -6.42
CA ALA A 17 6.30 -0.06 -5.67
C ALA A 17 7.16 0.90 -4.84
N ARG A 18 6.75 2.17 -4.80
CA ARG A 18 7.32 3.18 -3.90
C ARG A 18 6.33 3.42 -2.77
N LEU A 19 6.74 3.12 -1.54
CA LEU A 19 5.93 3.26 -0.33
C LEU A 19 6.71 4.05 0.72
N ASP A 20 6.02 4.90 1.46
CA ASP A 20 6.50 5.44 2.72
C ASP A 20 6.46 4.31 3.77
N ASN A 21 7.63 3.90 4.25
CA ASN A 21 7.78 2.79 5.20
C ASN A 21 7.21 3.11 6.59
N LEU A 22 7.09 4.38 6.97
CA LEU A 22 6.52 4.79 8.26
C LEU A 22 5.04 5.19 8.12
N GLY A 23 4.66 5.74 6.97
CA GLY A 23 3.27 5.98 6.55
C GLY A 23 2.54 4.67 6.24
N LYS A 24 2.52 4.23 4.97
CA LYS A 24 1.82 2.98 4.58
C LYS A 24 2.47 1.71 5.15
N GLY A 25 3.78 1.71 5.40
CA GLY A 25 4.51 0.54 5.87
C GLY A 25 4.40 0.22 7.37
N ALA A 26 3.93 1.17 8.19
CA ALA A 26 3.77 0.96 9.64
C ALA A 26 2.49 1.63 10.19
N SER A 27 2.56 2.93 10.50
CA SER A 27 1.49 3.63 11.25
C SER A 27 0.18 3.77 10.47
N GLY A 28 0.26 3.98 9.15
CA GLY A 28 -0.89 4.07 8.27
C GLY A 28 -1.69 2.78 8.20
N ALA A 29 -1.03 1.62 8.06
CA ALA A 29 -1.71 0.34 8.10
C ALA A 29 -2.38 0.07 9.47
N ALA A 30 -1.72 0.47 10.57
CA ALA A 30 -2.29 0.36 11.92
C ALA A 30 -3.55 1.22 12.09
N ILE A 31 -3.53 2.47 11.59
CA ILE A 31 -4.69 3.38 11.62
C ILE A 31 -5.83 2.85 10.72
N GLN A 32 -5.52 2.33 9.53
CA GLN A 32 -6.54 1.73 8.64
C GLN A 32 -7.27 0.57 9.35
N ASN A 33 -6.51 -0.32 10.00
CA ASN A 33 -7.08 -1.43 10.76
C ASN A 33 -7.94 -0.95 11.94
N LEU A 34 -7.47 0.07 12.68
CA LEU A 34 -8.21 0.64 13.81
C LEU A 34 -9.51 1.31 13.35
N ASN A 35 -9.47 2.07 12.25
CA ASN A 35 -10.66 2.68 11.67
C ASN A 35 -11.72 1.63 11.34
N ILE A 36 -11.32 0.52 10.72
CA ILE A 36 -12.23 -0.60 10.42
C ILE A 36 -12.80 -1.21 11.70
N MET A 37 -11.97 -1.49 12.70
CA MET A 37 -12.42 -2.03 14.01
C MET A 37 -13.42 -1.10 14.71
N CYS A 38 -13.26 0.21 14.54
CA CYS A 38 -14.14 1.22 15.11
C CYS A 38 -15.36 1.56 14.22
N GLY A 39 -15.53 0.92 13.07
CA GLY A 39 -16.63 1.20 12.13
C GLY A 39 -16.53 2.55 11.42
N LEU A 40 -15.33 3.13 11.37
CA LEU A 40 -15.04 4.39 10.68
C LEU A 40 -14.60 4.12 9.22
N PRO A 41 -14.71 5.12 8.32
CA PRO A 41 -14.09 5.04 7.01
C PRO A 41 -12.59 4.76 7.13
N GLU A 42 -12.08 3.79 6.38
CA GLU A 42 -10.68 3.32 6.46
C GLU A 42 -9.65 4.45 6.34
N THR A 43 -9.96 5.50 5.59
CA THR A 43 -9.11 6.66 5.32
C THR A 43 -9.19 7.77 6.37
N THR A 44 -9.98 7.59 7.43
CA THR A 44 -10.14 8.59 8.49
C THR A 44 -8.79 8.93 9.12
N GLY A 45 -8.41 10.21 9.10
CA GLY A 45 -7.13 10.68 9.65
C GLY A 45 -5.89 10.38 8.81
N LEU A 46 -6.03 9.83 7.60
CA LEU A 46 -4.91 9.53 6.69
C LEU A 46 -4.89 10.51 5.52
N ARG A 47 -3.71 11.07 5.20
CA ARG A 47 -3.49 11.80 3.94
C ARG A 47 -3.03 10.80 2.87
N LEU A 48 -3.80 10.71 1.78
CA LEU A 48 -3.51 9.91 0.60
C LEU A 48 -2.80 10.74 -0.47
#